data_AF-A0AAU5RA07-F1
#
_entry.id   AF-A0AAU5RA07-F1
#
_cell.length_a   1.000
_cell.length_b   1.000
_cell.length_c   1.000
_cell.angle_alpha   90.00
_cell.angle_beta   90.00
_cell.angle_gamma   90.00
#
_symmetry.space_group_name_H-M   'P 1'
#
loop_
_entity.id
_entity.type
_entity.pdbx_description
1 polymer ?
#
loop_
_entity_poly.entity_id
_entity_poly.type
_entity_poly.pdbx_seq_one_letter_code
_entity_poly.pdbx_strand_id
1 'polypeptide(L)'
;MTSLHTTRVRRRRLGVAAAAAGLIATLFTAGPAAATPDPGDKAATSSGVSVSQQAEARAAIESGEIPGVDEIVHSDNITHVANVPKDALKGTNSDLVFQGKYAFSGNYDGFRIFDISNPKSPRTVAQVLCPGSQNDISVSGDLLFLSTDSSRSDNSCASTTQPATEKSSWEGMKVFDISDKRNPQYVAAVETACGSHTHTIVPERKNVYVYVSSYSPNATFPDCQPPHDGISVIKVPRNAPEKSRIVNFPILFPDGGNPGAPDNPGVSKTTGCHDITVLPSKDLAAGACMGDGLLFSIEDPENPKIIDRVQDNVNFAFWHSATFNQGANKVVFTDELGGGGAATCNAEVGPNRGADGIYDIIGRGDHRKLVFRSYFKIDRPQAETEVCVAHNGSIIPVKGRDLMVQAWYQGGVSVWDFTNSSKPKEIAFFERGPISTAAVTTAGPWSAYYYNGYIYSNDIAKGFDVLKLDDWRTDPAKRVRLHELNVQTQPDYFDH
;
A
#
# COMPACT_ATOMS: atom_id res chain seq x y z
N MET A 1 62.38 -11.53 61.85
CA MET A 1 61.66 -10.53 62.67
C MET A 1 60.24 -10.44 62.15
N THR A 2 59.32 -10.80 63.02
CA THR A 2 57.88 -11.02 62.85
C THR A 2 57.08 -9.75 63.10
N SER A 3 56.02 -9.55 62.31
CA SER A 3 54.78 -8.85 62.69
C SER A 3 53.75 -9.26 61.61
N LEU A 4 52.83 -10.23 61.78
CA LEU A 4 51.75 -10.45 62.75
C LEU A 4 50.74 -9.30 62.86
N HIS A 5 49.68 -9.37 62.05
CA HIS A 5 48.33 -9.32 62.61
C HIS A 5 47.36 -10.20 61.82
N THR A 6 46.98 -11.29 62.46
CA THR A 6 45.79 -12.12 62.18
C THR A 6 44.57 -11.56 62.93
N THR A 7 43.39 -11.63 62.32
CA THR A 7 42.12 -11.77 63.04
C THR A 7 41.27 -12.88 62.41
N ARG A 8 40.63 -13.64 63.31
CA ARG A 8 39.98 -14.94 63.11
C ARG A 8 38.52 -14.82 62.63
N VAL A 9 38.17 -15.67 61.66
CA VAL A 9 37.07 -16.67 61.63
C VAL A 9 35.84 -16.46 62.55
N ARG A 10 34.63 -16.40 61.96
CA ARG A 10 33.57 -17.42 62.17
C ARG A 10 32.40 -17.32 61.18
N ARG A 11 32.09 -18.47 60.56
CA ARG A 11 30.86 -18.77 59.82
C ARG A 11 29.62 -18.66 60.71
N ARG A 12 28.53 -18.10 60.17
CA ARG A 12 27.16 -18.63 60.36
C ARG A 12 26.38 -18.49 59.05
N ARG A 13 25.99 -19.64 58.51
CA ARG A 13 24.94 -19.80 57.50
C ARG A 13 23.61 -19.51 58.18
N LEU A 14 22.74 -18.72 57.54
CA LEU A 14 21.28 -18.91 57.39
C LEU A 14 20.66 -17.56 57.01
N GLY A 15 20.05 -17.48 55.83
CA GLY A 15 19.16 -16.38 55.49
C GLY A 15 19.06 -16.10 53.99
N VAL A 16 18.04 -16.70 53.36
CA VAL A 16 17.26 -16.13 52.24
C VAL A 16 18.00 -16.09 50.89
N ALA A 17 17.89 -17.06 49.96
CA ALA A 17 16.67 -17.63 49.38
C ALA A 17 15.59 -16.57 49.03
N ALA A 18 15.96 -15.44 48.43
CA ALA A 18 15.03 -14.52 47.76
C ALA A 18 15.71 -13.59 46.72
N ALA A 19 16.67 -14.09 45.96
CA ALA A 19 17.34 -13.28 44.91
C ALA A 19 17.43 -13.98 43.55
N ALA A 20 16.77 -15.14 43.37
CA ALA A 20 16.74 -15.88 42.11
C ALA A 20 15.34 -16.01 41.49
N ALA A 21 14.31 -15.41 42.11
CA ALA A 21 12.95 -15.36 41.56
C ALA A 21 12.58 -13.99 40.96
N GLY A 22 13.47 -12.98 41.06
CA GLY A 22 13.23 -11.62 40.57
C GLY A 22 13.79 -11.31 39.17
N LEU A 23 14.54 -12.23 38.57
CA LEU A 23 15.21 -12.04 37.27
C LEU A 23 14.66 -12.93 36.15
N ILE A 24 13.60 -13.70 36.42
CA ILE A 24 12.87 -14.50 35.41
C ILE A 24 11.44 -13.96 35.18
N ALA A 25 11.00 -12.96 35.96
CA ALA A 25 9.67 -12.34 35.83
C ALA A 25 9.61 -11.11 34.91
N THR A 26 10.74 -10.63 34.37
CA THR A 26 10.80 -9.46 33.47
C THR A 26 11.05 -9.81 32.00
N LEU A 27 11.10 -11.09 31.65
CA LEU A 27 11.32 -11.57 30.28
C LEU A 27 10.05 -12.06 29.57
N PHE A 28 8.86 -11.85 30.15
CA PHE A 28 7.58 -12.30 29.56
C PHE A 28 6.51 -11.21 29.38
N THR A 29 6.86 -9.92 29.45
CA THR A 29 5.89 -8.82 29.20
C THR A 29 6.19 -7.97 27.96
N ALA A 30 7.24 -8.26 27.20
CA ALA A 30 7.40 -7.69 25.87
C ALA A 30 6.63 -8.57 24.87
N GLY A 31 5.34 -8.29 24.70
CA GLY A 31 4.62 -8.75 23.52
C GLY A 31 5.30 -8.19 22.26
N PRO A 32 5.15 -8.85 21.08
CA PRO A 32 5.62 -8.26 19.83
C PRO A 32 5.07 -6.85 19.70
N ALA A 33 5.94 -5.90 19.40
CA ALA A 33 5.57 -4.52 19.13
C ALA A 33 4.70 -4.49 17.87
N ALA A 34 3.39 -4.63 18.04
CA ALA A 34 2.44 -4.34 16.99
C ALA A 34 2.49 -2.83 16.76
N ALA A 35 2.70 -2.41 15.51
CA ALA A 35 2.46 -1.03 15.11
C ALA A 35 1.01 -0.68 15.47
N THR A 36 0.82 0.38 16.24
CA THR A 36 -0.49 1.01 16.38
C THR A 36 -0.80 1.67 15.04
N PRO A 37 -1.90 1.31 14.37
CA PRO A 37 -2.31 1.97 13.14
C PRO A 37 -2.54 3.47 13.37
N ASP A 38 -2.14 4.28 12.39
CA ASP A 38 -2.47 5.71 12.32
C ASP A 38 -3.99 5.89 12.12
N PRO A 39 -4.64 6.96 12.61
CA PRO A 39 -6.03 7.33 12.34
C PRO A 39 -6.57 7.13 10.93
N GLY A 40 -5.72 7.08 9.89
CA GLY A 40 -6.10 6.73 8.52
C GLY A 40 -6.40 5.25 8.27
N ASP A 41 -5.62 4.36 8.90
CA ASP A 41 -5.77 2.91 8.78
C ASP A 41 -6.39 2.39 10.06
N LYS A 42 -7.61 1.86 10.01
CA LYS A 42 -8.00 0.95 11.10
C LYS A 42 -7.05 -0.23 11.01
N ALA A 43 -6.52 -0.71 12.15
CA ALA A 43 -5.85 -2.01 12.21
C ALA A 43 -6.69 -3.04 11.45
N ALA A 44 -6.08 -4.14 11.01
CA ALA A 44 -6.84 -5.34 10.69
C ALA A 44 -7.62 -5.77 11.95
N THR A 45 -8.79 -5.16 12.16
CA THR A 45 -9.60 -5.27 13.37
C THR A 45 -10.66 -6.30 13.08
N SER A 46 -10.64 -7.41 13.82
CA SER A 46 -11.79 -8.29 13.88
C SER A 46 -12.90 -7.59 14.68
N SER A 47 -13.96 -7.15 14.02
CA SER A 47 -15.16 -6.69 14.73
C SER A 47 -16.18 -7.82 14.78
N GLY A 48 -16.73 -8.10 15.95
CA GLY A 48 -17.74 -9.15 16.12
C GLY A 48 -19.00 -8.81 15.33
N VAL A 49 -19.56 -9.77 14.60
CA VAL A 49 -20.81 -9.59 13.85
C VAL A 49 -22.02 -10.15 14.60
N SER A 50 -23.18 -9.57 14.33
CA SER A 50 -24.45 -10.01 14.92
C SER A 50 -24.82 -11.43 14.48
N VAL A 51 -25.63 -12.13 15.29
CA VAL A 51 -26.08 -13.50 14.97
C VAL A 51 -26.84 -13.56 13.64
N SER A 52 -27.58 -12.51 13.28
CA SER A 52 -28.26 -12.42 11.99
C SER A 52 -27.27 -12.33 10.83
N GLN A 53 -26.26 -11.45 10.91
CA GLN A 53 -25.21 -11.33 9.88
C GLN A 53 -24.43 -12.65 9.70
N GLN A 54 -24.15 -13.37 10.79
CA GLN A 54 -23.51 -14.70 10.69
C GLN A 54 -24.41 -15.71 9.98
N ALA A 55 -25.72 -15.69 10.26
CA ALA A 55 -26.68 -16.59 9.63
C ALA A 55 -26.88 -16.26 8.14
N GLU A 56 -26.91 -14.98 7.78
CA GLU A 56 -26.98 -14.50 6.39
C GLU A 56 -25.74 -14.93 5.60
N ALA A 57 -24.53 -14.71 6.13
CA ALA A 57 -23.30 -15.16 5.48
C ALA A 57 -23.29 -16.68 5.26
N ARG A 58 -23.73 -17.47 6.26
CA ARG A 58 -23.85 -18.93 6.11
C ARG A 58 -24.89 -19.34 5.07
N ALA A 59 -26.03 -18.67 5.03
CA ALA A 59 -27.09 -18.94 4.06
C ALA A 59 -26.62 -18.62 2.63
N ALA A 60 -25.86 -17.54 2.43
CA ALA A 60 -25.27 -17.17 1.15
C ALA A 60 -24.22 -18.18 0.68
N ILE A 61 -23.42 -18.75 1.60
CA ILE A 61 -22.51 -19.86 1.29
C ILE A 61 -23.30 -21.11 0.90
N GLU A 62 -24.33 -21.48 1.67
CA GLU A 62 -25.15 -22.67 1.42
C GLU A 62 -25.93 -22.59 0.09
N SER A 63 -26.31 -21.39 -0.34
CA SER A 63 -26.98 -21.15 -1.63
C SER A 63 -26.01 -21.07 -2.81
N GLY A 64 -24.70 -20.92 -2.56
CA GLY A 64 -23.68 -20.67 -3.57
C GLY A 64 -23.69 -19.25 -4.15
N GLU A 65 -24.31 -18.30 -3.45
CA GLU A 65 -24.28 -16.87 -3.81
C GLU A 65 -22.88 -16.27 -3.61
N ILE A 66 -22.19 -16.73 -2.57
CA ILE A 66 -20.77 -16.40 -2.30
C ILE A 66 -19.97 -17.70 -2.10
N PRO A 67 -18.64 -17.67 -2.28
CA PRO A 67 -17.80 -18.85 -2.03
C PRO A 67 -17.79 -19.23 -0.55
N GLY A 68 -17.52 -20.49 -0.25
CA GLY A 68 -17.29 -20.96 1.11
C GLY A 68 -16.07 -20.31 1.78
N VAL A 69 -15.95 -20.49 3.10
CA VAL A 69 -14.81 -19.97 3.86
C VAL A 69 -13.50 -20.48 3.28
N ASP A 70 -12.60 -19.56 2.91
CA ASP A 70 -11.34 -19.83 2.23
C ASP A 70 -11.46 -20.58 0.88
N GLU A 71 -12.66 -20.74 0.33
CA GLU A 71 -12.86 -21.38 -0.96
C GLU A 71 -12.31 -20.49 -2.07
N ILE A 72 -11.42 -21.04 -2.89
CA ILE A 72 -10.90 -20.36 -4.08
C ILE A 72 -11.88 -20.58 -5.22
N VAL A 73 -12.39 -19.48 -5.78
CA VAL A 73 -13.14 -19.48 -7.02
C VAL A 73 -12.52 -18.49 -8.01
N HIS A 74 -12.64 -18.79 -9.29
CA HIS A 74 -12.05 -17.96 -10.33
C HIS A 74 -12.70 -18.24 -11.69
N SER A 75 -12.51 -17.34 -12.64
CA SER A 75 -12.93 -17.57 -14.03
C SER A 75 -12.04 -18.60 -14.74
N ASP A 76 -12.55 -19.24 -15.79
CA ASP A 76 -11.87 -20.31 -16.55
C ASP A 76 -10.48 -19.93 -17.10
N ASN A 77 -10.27 -18.63 -17.35
CA ASN A 77 -9.08 -18.08 -17.98
C ASN A 77 -8.02 -17.58 -16.98
N ILE A 78 -8.20 -17.77 -15.68
CA ILE A 78 -7.16 -17.51 -14.69
C ILE A 78 -6.89 -18.78 -13.87
N THR A 79 -5.65 -18.96 -13.41
CA THR A 79 -5.27 -20.11 -12.58
C THR A 79 -4.38 -19.65 -11.44
N HIS A 80 -4.67 -20.14 -10.24
CA HIS A 80 -3.80 -19.96 -9.09
C HIS A 80 -2.58 -20.89 -9.20
N VAL A 81 -1.39 -20.31 -9.36
CA VAL A 81 -0.15 -21.04 -9.67
C VAL A 81 0.59 -21.45 -8.40
N ALA A 82 0.74 -20.51 -7.47
CA ALA A 82 1.45 -20.71 -6.22
C ALA A 82 0.99 -19.69 -5.18
N ASN A 83 0.99 -20.10 -3.92
CA ASN A 83 0.89 -19.23 -2.76
C ASN A 83 2.13 -19.45 -1.87
N VAL A 84 2.74 -18.36 -1.43
CA VAL A 84 3.79 -18.38 -0.40
C VAL A 84 3.24 -17.69 0.85
N PRO A 85 2.90 -18.45 1.90
CA PRO A 85 2.36 -17.89 3.14
C PRO A 85 3.30 -16.87 3.79
N LYS A 86 2.72 -16.05 4.67
CA LYS A 86 3.47 -15.14 5.55
C LYS A 86 4.42 -15.95 6.43
N ASP A 87 5.62 -15.42 6.64
CA ASP A 87 6.68 -16.08 7.41
C ASP A 87 7.07 -15.23 8.63
N ALA A 88 8.26 -14.62 8.68
CA ALA A 88 8.72 -13.93 9.88
C ALA A 88 7.96 -12.61 10.14
N LEU A 89 7.55 -11.93 9.07
CA LEU A 89 6.74 -10.72 9.13
C LEU A 89 5.26 -11.10 9.23
N LYS A 90 4.59 -10.69 10.32
CA LYS A 90 3.22 -11.11 10.64
C LYS A 90 2.19 -9.99 10.45
N GLY A 91 2.64 -8.73 10.43
CA GLY A 91 1.84 -7.54 10.17
C GLY A 91 1.20 -7.52 8.78
N THR A 92 0.34 -6.54 8.51
CA THR A 92 -0.38 -6.40 7.23
C THR A 92 0.60 -6.35 6.05
N ASN A 93 0.33 -7.13 5.01
CA ASN A 93 1.07 -7.01 3.75
C ASN A 93 0.59 -5.74 3.01
N SER A 94 1.54 -5.01 2.42
CA SER A 94 1.29 -3.76 1.69
C SER A 94 1.82 -3.85 0.26
N ASP A 95 2.26 -2.76 -0.36
CA ASP A 95 2.45 -2.77 -1.81
C ASP A 95 3.62 -3.67 -2.35
N LEU A 96 3.67 -3.85 -3.66
CA LEU A 96 4.63 -4.67 -4.40
C LEU A 96 5.43 -3.83 -5.41
N VAL A 97 6.70 -4.21 -5.59
CA VAL A 97 7.56 -3.71 -6.67
C VAL A 97 8.37 -4.87 -7.28
N PHE A 98 8.77 -4.75 -8.54
CA PHE A 98 9.51 -5.79 -9.24
C PHE A 98 10.82 -5.29 -9.84
N GLN A 99 11.86 -6.14 -9.80
CA GLN A 99 13.13 -5.90 -10.48
C GLN A 99 13.74 -7.22 -11.00
N GLY A 100 13.75 -7.39 -12.31
CA GLY A 100 14.26 -8.53 -13.06
C GLY A 100 13.51 -9.80 -12.70
N LYS A 101 14.16 -10.61 -11.86
CA LYS A 101 13.59 -11.87 -11.33
C LYS A 101 13.17 -11.77 -9.88
N TYR A 102 13.10 -10.57 -9.32
CA TYR A 102 12.74 -10.34 -7.93
C TYR A 102 11.41 -9.60 -7.81
N ALA A 103 10.62 -10.00 -6.81
CA ALA A 103 9.51 -9.21 -6.30
C ALA A 103 9.87 -8.77 -4.87
N PHE A 104 9.60 -7.52 -4.54
CA PHE A 104 9.75 -6.98 -3.20
C PHE A 104 8.35 -6.67 -2.69
N SER A 105 8.08 -7.12 -1.47
CA SER A 105 6.77 -7.13 -0.87
C SER A 105 6.83 -6.36 0.44
N GLY A 106 6.12 -5.24 0.48
CA GLY A 106 5.92 -4.45 1.67
C GLY A 106 5.09 -5.19 2.71
N ASN A 107 5.36 -4.88 3.97
CA ASN A 107 4.63 -5.39 5.12
C ASN A 107 4.75 -4.39 6.27
N TYR A 108 3.75 -4.18 7.09
CA TYR A 108 3.81 -3.20 8.19
C TYR A 108 4.95 -3.43 9.19
N ASP A 109 5.50 -4.66 9.24
CA ASP A 109 6.68 -5.03 10.02
C ASP A 109 8.02 -4.85 9.27
N GLY A 110 8.02 -4.65 7.95
CA GLY A 110 9.21 -4.40 7.13
C GLY A 110 9.01 -4.76 5.65
N PHE A 111 9.88 -5.60 5.09
CA PHE A 111 9.67 -6.10 3.72
C PHE A 111 10.30 -7.46 3.47
N ARG A 112 9.82 -8.13 2.42
CA ARG A 112 10.28 -9.45 1.98
C ARG A 112 10.70 -9.40 0.52
N ILE A 113 11.82 -10.06 0.21
CA ILE A 113 12.32 -10.20 -1.17
C ILE A 113 12.10 -11.63 -1.63
N PHE A 114 11.46 -11.81 -2.77
CA PHE A 114 11.24 -13.09 -3.43
C PHE A 114 12.06 -13.20 -4.71
N ASP A 115 12.68 -14.37 -4.96
CA ASP A 115 13.11 -14.78 -6.30
C ASP A 115 11.90 -15.43 -7.00
N ILE A 116 11.43 -14.78 -8.06
CA ILE A 116 10.29 -15.17 -8.90
C ILE A 116 10.74 -15.71 -10.27
N SER A 117 12.02 -16.08 -10.44
CA SER A 117 12.53 -16.70 -11.68
C SER A 117 11.77 -17.97 -12.08
N ASN A 118 11.24 -18.70 -11.10
CA ASN A 118 10.27 -19.75 -11.32
C ASN A 118 8.94 -19.38 -10.64
N PRO A 119 7.95 -18.84 -11.39
CA PRO A 119 6.66 -18.43 -10.84
C PRO A 119 5.85 -19.58 -10.20
N LYS A 120 6.17 -20.85 -10.53
CA LYS A 120 5.55 -22.03 -9.89
C LYS A 120 6.14 -22.37 -8.52
N SER A 121 7.27 -21.79 -8.17
CA SER A 121 7.93 -22.00 -6.88
C SER A 121 8.73 -20.75 -6.51
N PRO A 122 8.07 -19.62 -6.20
CA PRO A 122 8.76 -18.43 -5.69
C PRO A 122 9.48 -18.75 -4.39
N ARG A 123 10.64 -18.13 -4.17
CA ARG A 123 11.47 -18.40 -2.99
C ARG A 123 11.82 -17.12 -2.27
N THR A 124 11.73 -17.13 -0.96
CA THR A 124 12.23 -16.02 -0.15
C THR A 124 13.75 -15.94 -0.21
N VAL A 125 14.24 -14.74 -0.50
CA VAL A 125 15.67 -14.41 -0.56
C VAL A 125 16.09 -13.73 0.73
N ALA A 126 15.29 -12.76 1.19
CA ALA A 126 15.51 -12.01 2.43
C ALA A 126 14.17 -11.60 3.04
N GLN A 127 14.19 -11.40 4.36
CA GLN A 127 13.13 -10.74 5.12
C GLN A 127 13.82 -9.73 6.04
N VAL A 128 13.40 -8.48 5.95
CA VAL A 128 13.96 -7.38 6.74
C VAL A 128 12.87 -6.92 7.69
N LEU A 129 13.11 -7.10 8.99
CA LEU A 129 12.27 -6.54 10.05
C LEU A 129 12.65 -5.07 10.21
N CYS A 130 11.73 -4.20 9.81
CA CYS A 130 11.84 -2.76 9.97
C CYS A 130 10.42 -2.18 10.19
N PRO A 131 9.87 -2.30 11.41
CA PRO A 131 8.49 -1.90 11.67
C PRO A 131 8.31 -0.41 11.42
N GLY A 132 7.23 -0.07 10.75
CA GLY A 132 6.95 1.30 10.34
C GLY A 132 5.48 1.59 10.06
N SER A 133 4.60 0.58 9.96
CA SER A 133 3.25 0.72 9.37
C SER A 133 3.29 1.20 7.92
N GLN A 134 2.28 0.85 7.13
CA GLN A 134 2.26 0.91 5.66
C GLN A 134 3.45 0.21 5.02
N ASN A 135 4.68 0.74 5.12
CA ASN A 135 5.89 0.14 4.58
C ASN A 135 5.75 -0.16 3.08
N ASP A 136 4.98 0.69 2.39
CA ASP A 136 4.95 0.75 0.95
C ASP A 136 6.36 0.97 0.39
N ILE A 137 6.58 0.43 -0.80
CA ILE A 137 7.91 0.07 -1.25
C ILE A 137 8.14 0.41 -2.72
N SER A 138 9.26 1.07 -3.01
CA SER A 138 9.73 1.32 -4.38
C SER A 138 11.20 0.92 -4.53
N VAL A 139 11.63 0.67 -5.76
CA VAL A 139 13.01 0.34 -6.12
C VAL A 139 13.47 1.23 -7.27
N SER A 140 14.70 1.73 -7.22
CA SER A 140 15.36 2.35 -8.36
C SER A 140 16.82 1.97 -8.43
N GLY A 141 17.16 1.04 -9.33
CA GLY A 141 18.51 0.47 -9.39
C GLY A 141 18.83 -0.30 -8.10
N ASP A 142 19.94 0.05 -7.44
CA ASP A 142 20.36 -0.60 -6.20
C ASP A 142 19.75 0.03 -4.94
N LEU A 143 18.81 0.96 -5.06
CA LEU A 143 18.14 1.58 -3.92
C LEU A 143 16.71 1.09 -3.78
N LEU A 144 16.31 0.83 -2.53
CA LEU A 144 14.95 0.54 -2.12
C LEU A 144 14.48 1.62 -1.14
N PHE A 145 13.26 2.09 -1.35
CA PHE A 145 12.60 3.14 -0.58
C PHE A 145 11.47 2.50 0.20
N LEU A 146 11.40 2.76 1.51
CA LEU A 146 10.43 2.18 2.42
C LEU A 146 9.77 3.30 3.23
N SER A 147 8.45 3.43 3.05
CA SER A 147 7.60 4.32 3.85
C SER A 147 7.65 3.96 5.34
N THR A 148 7.49 4.92 6.22
CA THR A 148 7.26 4.72 7.66
C THR A 148 6.19 5.70 8.10
N ASP A 149 5.03 5.16 8.41
CA ASP A 149 3.78 5.88 8.71
C ASP A 149 3.30 5.65 10.14
N SER A 150 4.24 5.47 11.07
CA SER A 150 3.91 5.35 12.49
C SER A 150 5.06 5.79 13.36
N SER A 151 4.71 6.48 14.45
CA SER A 151 5.68 7.18 15.28
C SER A 151 6.63 6.21 15.96
N ARG A 152 7.93 6.40 15.73
CA ARG A 152 9.00 5.56 16.24
C ARG A 152 9.90 6.31 17.20
N SER A 153 10.58 5.59 18.09
CA SER A 153 11.57 6.17 19.00
C SER A 153 12.79 6.79 18.33
N ASP A 154 13.11 6.33 17.13
CA ASP A 154 14.24 6.74 16.31
C ASP A 154 14.07 6.19 14.87
N ASN A 155 15.00 6.53 13.98
CA ASN A 155 14.95 6.14 12.57
C ASN A 155 15.42 4.70 12.28
N SER A 156 15.87 3.94 13.29
CA SER A 156 16.38 2.60 13.09
C SER A 156 15.25 1.57 12.89
N CYS A 157 15.61 0.41 12.35
CA CYS A 157 14.70 -0.74 12.28
C CYS A 157 14.50 -1.46 13.62
N ALA A 158 15.28 -1.09 14.65
CA ALA A 158 15.14 -1.60 16.01
C ALA A 158 14.32 -0.66 16.92
N SER A 159 13.83 0.46 16.36
CA SER A 159 12.99 1.43 17.06
C SER A 159 11.73 0.79 17.65
N THR A 160 11.17 1.42 18.67
CA THR A 160 9.89 1.02 19.28
C THR A 160 8.80 2.03 18.96
N THR A 161 7.54 1.59 19.02
CA THR A 161 6.38 2.50 18.87
C THR A 161 6.40 3.58 19.94
N GLN A 162 6.15 4.82 19.54
CA GLN A 162 6.05 5.99 20.42
C GLN A 162 4.80 6.82 20.04
N PRO A 163 4.16 7.57 20.96
CA PRO A 163 3.03 8.41 20.59
C PRO A 163 3.40 9.51 19.59
N ALA A 164 2.52 9.78 18.64
CA ALA A 164 2.66 10.89 17.68
C ALA A 164 2.61 12.29 18.35
N THR A 165 2.18 12.37 19.61
CA THR A 165 2.23 13.61 20.42
C THR A 165 3.62 13.90 21.00
N GLU A 166 4.56 12.95 20.95
CA GLU A 166 5.92 13.16 21.40
C GLU A 166 6.77 13.80 20.29
N LYS A 167 7.37 14.96 20.57
CA LYS A 167 8.21 15.69 19.61
C LYS A 167 9.50 14.97 19.20
N SER A 168 9.98 14.03 20.00
CA SER A 168 11.18 13.26 19.66
C SER A 168 10.90 12.05 18.79
N SER A 169 9.63 11.73 18.53
CA SER A 169 9.25 10.62 17.65
C SER A 169 9.75 10.89 16.23
N TRP A 170 10.04 9.82 15.51
CA TRP A 170 10.51 9.84 14.13
C TRP A 170 9.55 9.08 13.23
N GLU A 171 9.25 9.65 12.06
CA GLU A 171 8.51 9.04 10.95
C GLU A 171 9.06 9.57 9.62
N GLY A 172 8.78 8.88 8.51
CA GLY A 172 9.15 9.35 7.18
C GLY A 172 9.71 8.26 6.30
N MET A 173 10.79 8.55 5.56
CA MET A 173 11.31 7.65 4.53
C MET A 173 12.59 6.96 4.96
N LYS A 174 12.69 5.65 4.74
CA LYS A 174 13.94 4.87 4.89
C LYS A 174 14.46 4.44 3.52
N VAL A 175 15.78 4.43 3.36
CA VAL A 175 16.45 4.00 2.12
C VAL A 175 17.42 2.88 2.41
N PHE A 176 17.34 1.82 1.61
CA PHE A 176 18.21 0.66 1.68
C PHE A 176 19.01 0.49 0.38
N ASP A 177 20.27 0.12 0.50
CA ASP A 177 21.05 -0.47 -0.59
C ASP A 177 20.68 -1.95 -0.70
N ILE A 178 20.26 -2.35 -1.90
CA ILE A 178 19.84 -3.70 -2.27
C ILE A 178 20.72 -4.27 -3.38
N SER A 179 21.96 -3.82 -3.55
CA SER A 179 22.92 -4.42 -4.50
C SER A 179 23.11 -5.92 -4.23
N ASP A 180 23.14 -6.33 -2.96
CA ASP A 180 22.95 -7.71 -2.53
C ASP A 180 21.53 -7.93 -1.99
N LYS A 181 20.66 -8.54 -2.80
CA LYS A 181 19.27 -8.86 -2.44
C LYS A 181 19.15 -9.79 -1.22
N ARG A 182 20.20 -10.51 -0.83
CA ARG A 182 20.21 -11.37 0.36
C ARG A 182 20.52 -10.62 1.64
N ASN A 183 21.12 -9.44 1.52
CA ASN A 183 21.57 -8.64 2.65
C ASN A 183 21.33 -7.14 2.42
N PRO A 184 20.06 -6.69 2.33
CA PRO A 184 19.75 -5.26 2.23
C PRO A 184 20.39 -4.45 3.36
N GLN A 185 21.04 -3.33 3.02
CA GLN A 185 21.71 -2.47 3.98
C GLN A 185 20.96 -1.16 4.15
N TYR A 186 20.64 -0.77 5.39
CA TYR A 186 20.07 0.54 5.67
C TYR A 186 21.12 1.63 5.48
N VAL A 187 20.85 2.61 4.59
CA VAL A 187 21.85 3.62 4.19
C VAL A 187 21.44 5.06 4.46
N ALA A 188 20.13 5.34 4.55
CA ALA A 188 19.64 6.67 4.85
C ALA A 188 18.24 6.64 5.45
N ALA A 189 17.88 7.75 6.11
CA ALA A 189 16.51 8.08 6.44
C ALA A 189 16.30 9.59 6.31
N VAL A 190 15.07 9.97 5.99
CA VAL A 190 14.63 11.35 5.90
C VAL A 190 13.33 11.46 6.69
N GLU A 191 13.38 12.26 7.75
CA GLU A 191 12.18 12.61 8.51
C GLU A 191 11.30 13.54 7.67
N THR A 192 9.98 13.32 7.70
CA THR A 192 8.99 14.12 6.97
C THR A 192 7.87 14.57 7.90
N ALA A 193 7.23 15.68 7.55
CA ALA A 193 6.00 16.09 8.23
C ALA A 193 4.89 15.07 7.95
N CYS A 194 4.15 14.66 8.98
CA CYS A 194 3.09 13.64 8.89
C CYS A 194 3.58 12.26 8.41
N GLY A 195 4.85 11.92 8.63
CA GLY A 195 5.39 10.63 8.24
C GLY A 195 5.35 10.38 6.73
N SER A 196 5.25 9.12 6.33
CA SER A 196 5.20 8.69 4.94
C SER A 196 4.24 7.53 4.83
N HIS A 197 2.98 7.83 4.53
CA HIS A 197 1.92 6.83 4.34
C HIS A 197 2.21 5.97 3.11
N THR A 198 2.23 6.60 1.95
CA THR A 198 2.80 5.99 0.72
C THR A 198 3.82 6.93 0.12
N HIS A 199 4.46 6.46 -0.95
CA HIS A 199 5.36 7.30 -1.71
C HIS A 199 5.40 6.88 -3.16
N THR A 200 5.88 7.78 -4.01
CA THR A 200 6.15 7.47 -5.41
C THR A 200 7.42 8.13 -5.88
N ILE A 201 8.21 7.40 -6.66
CA ILE A 201 9.48 7.89 -7.16
C ILE A 201 9.32 8.58 -8.52
N VAL A 202 10.05 9.68 -8.71
CA VAL A 202 10.25 10.33 -10.01
C VAL A 202 11.74 10.15 -10.36
N PRO A 203 12.09 9.09 -11.09
CA PRO A 203 13.47 8.72 -11.33
C PRO A 203 14.12 9.67 -12.34
N GLU A 204 15.26 10.23 -11.96
CA GLU A 204 16.12 11.05 -12.82
C GLU A 204 17.48 10.39 -13.01
N ARG A 205 18.28 10.90 -13.96
CA ARG A 205 19.58 10.29 -14.27
C ARG A 205 20.53 10.27 -13.08
N LYS A 206 20.62 11.38 -12.33
CA LYS A 206 21.57 11.54 -11.21
C LYS A 206 20.92 11.35 -9.83
N ASN A 207 19.62 11.57 -9.74
CA ASN A 207 18.88 11.57 -8.50
C ASN A 207 17.61 10.75 -8.67
N VAL A 208 17.03 10.33 -7.57
CA VAL A 208 15.63 9.90 -7.51
C VAL A 208 14.91 10.94 -6.68
N TYR A 209 13.86 11.53 -7.23
CA TYR A 209 12.93 12.32 -6.42
C TYR A 209 11.88 11.39 -5.84
N VAL A 210 11.42 11.67 -4.63
CA VAL A 210 10.36 10.90 -3.97
C VAL A 210 9.28 11.87 -3.54
N TYR A 211 8.06 11.64 -4.00
CA TYR A 211 6.86 12.31 -3.52
C TYR A 211 6.30 11.48 -2.39
N VAL A 212 6.34 12.05 -1.19
CA VAL A 212 5.80 11.44 0.01
C VAL A 212 4.35 11.88 0.15
N SER A 213 3.47 10.88 0.15
CA SER A 213 2.05 11.04 0.40
C SER A 213 1.78 10.80 1.88
N SER A 214 1.16 11.77 2.52
CA SER A 214 0.83 11.75 3.95
C SER A 214 -0.41 12.61 4.19
N TYR A 215 -1.16 12.31 5.23
CA TYR A 215 -2.40 13.02 5.58
C TYR A 215 -2.69 12.91 7.09
N SER A 216 -3.93 13.17 7.52
CA SER A 216 -4.36 13.09 8.93
C SER A 216 -3.68 14.09 9.91
N PRO A 217 -3.50 15.38 9.56
CA PRO A 217 -2.94 16.35 10.48
C PRO A 217 -3.80 16.55 11.73
N ASN A 218 -3.13 16.73 12.87
CA ASN A 218 -3.74 16.91 14.17
C ASN A 218 -3.03 18.01 14.96
N ALA A 219 -3.80 18.92 15.56
CA ALA A 219 -3.25 20.04 16.34
C ALA A 219 -2.43 19.60 17.57
N THR A 220 -2.55 18.33 17.98
CA THR A 220 -1.76 17.76 19.08
C THR A 220 -0.46 17.09 18.63
N PHE A 221 -0.27 16.86 17.32
CA PHE A 221 0.91 16.19 16.78
C PHE A 221 1.95 17.24 16.41
N PRO A 222 3.09 17.36 17.11
CA PRO A 222 4.07 18.41 16.85
C PRO A 222 4.68 18.38 15.45
N ASP A 223 4.69 17.23 14.77
CA ASP A 223 5.26 17.04 13.43
C ASP A 223 4.20 17.00 12.31
N CYS A 224 2.92 17.01 12.65
CA CYS A 224 1.82 16.89 11.70
C CYS A 224 0.66 17.82 12.06
N GLN A 225 0.92 19.13 12.01
CA GLN A 225 -0.06 20.16 12.34
C GLN A 225 -0.94 20.55 11.14
N PRO A 226 -2.22 20.86 11.33
CA PRO A 226 -3.09 21.34 10.26
C PRO A 226 -2.80 22.83 9.91
N PRO A 227 -2.95 23.25 8.64
CA PRO A 227 -3.19 22.40 7.46
C PRO A 227 -1.91 21.66 7.01
N HIS A 228 -2.07 20.46 6.44
CA HIS A 228 -0.95 19.76 5.78
C HIS A 228 -0.95 20.05 4.27
N ASP A 229 -2.02 19.70 3.55
CA ASP A 229 -2.41 20.22 2.22
C ASP A 229 -1.35 20.13 1.10
N GLY A 230 -0.28 19.37 1.31
CA GLY A 230 0.89 19.32 0.45
C GLY A 230 1.57 17.95 0.47
N ILE A 231 2.77 17.89 -0.10
CA ILE A 231 3.61 16.69 -0.12
C ILE A 231 5.05 17.04 0.21
N SER A 232 5.77 16.13 0.87
CA SER A 232 7.22 16.28 1.00
C SER A 232 7.91 15.77 -0.26
N VAL A 233 8.79 16.58 -0.86
CA VAL A 233 9.63 16.16 -1.98
C VAL A 233 11.04 15.88 -1.48
N ILE A 234 11.44 14.61 -1.51
CA ILE A 234 12.78 14.17 -1.13
C ILE A 234 13.63 14.04 -2.38
N LYS A 235 14.89 14.50 -2.32
CA LYS A 235 15.90 14.24 -3.34
C LYS A 235 16.91 13.24 -2.82
N VAL A 236 17.06 12.13 -3.52
CA VAL A 236 18.00 11.04 -3.20
C VAL A 236 19.09 10.96 -4.27
N PRO A 237 20.34 11.39 -3.97
CA PRO A 237 21.45 11.23 -4.91
C PRO A 237 21.82 9.75 -5.06
N ARG A 238 21.80 9.21 -6.29
CA ARG A 238 22.02 7.76 -6.52
C ARG A 238 23.36 7.25 -5.99
N ASN A 239 24.41 8.08 -6.09
CA ASN A 239 25.77 7.73 -5.67
C ASN A 239 26.12 8.21 -4.25
N ALA A 240 25.17 8.82 -3.54
CA ALA A 240 25.34 9.33 -2.19
C ALA A 240 23.98 9.36 -1.46
N PRO A 241 23.32 8.20 -1.30
CA PRO A 241 21.99 8.13 -0.70
C PRO A 241 21.95 8.67 0.73
N GLU A 242 23.07 8.68 1.45
CA GLU A 242 23.19 9.26 2.79
C GLU A 242 22.96 10.79 2.82
N LYS A 243 22.97 11.46 1.66
CA LYS A 243 22.69 12.89 1.50
C LYS A 243 21.24 13.20 1.13
N SER A 244 20.37 12.19 1.22
CA SER A 244 18.94 12.34 1.02
C SER A 244 18.37 13.40 1.95
N ARG A 245 17.51 14.25 1.42
CA ARG A 245 16.86 15.33 2.19
C ARG A 245 15.60 15.80 1.49
N ILE A 246 14.70 16.39 2.26
CA ILE A 246 13.60 17.20 1.72
C ILE A 246 14.22 18.39 0.97
N VAL A 247 13.78 18.60 -0.26
CA VAL A 247 14.16 19.75 -1.08
C VAL A 247 13.01 20.74 -1.26
N ASN A 248 11.77 20.30 -1.10
CA ASN A 248 10.61 21.17 -1.14
C ASN A 248 9.40 20.56 -0.40
N PHE A 249 8.43 21.41 -0.09
CA PHE A 249 7.09 21.01 0.37
C PHE A 249 6.02 21.79 -0.44
N PRO A 250 5.66 21.31 -1.64
CA PRO A 250 4.63 21.94 -2.46
C PRO A 250 3.24 21.83 -1.81
N ILE A 251 2.54 22.96 -1.71
CA ILE A 251 1.13 22.99 -1.31
C ILE A 251 0.28 22.67 -2.54
N LEU A 252 -0.43 21.54 -2.48
CA LEU A 252 -1.30 21.07 -3.57
C LEU A 252 -2.70 21.70 -3.49
N PHE A 253 -3.11 22.14 -2.31
CA PHE A 253 -4.43 22.72 -2.04
C PHE A 253 -4.34 24.12 -1.40
N PRO A 254 -3.80 25.14 -2.09
CA PRO A 254 -3.60 26.48 -1.52
C PRO A 254 -4.91 27.18 -1.10
N ASP A 255 -6.03 26.84 -1.76
CA ASP A 255 -7.36 27.36 -1.47
C ASP A 255 -8.21 26.40 -0.62
N GLY A 256 -7.59 25.33 -0.09
CA GLY A 256 -8.24 24.26 0.64
C GLY A 256 -8.74 23.10 -0.23
N GLY A 257 -8.63 21.90 0.34
CA GLY A 257 -9.16 20.66 -0.20
C GLY A 257 -10.68 20.51 -0.02
N ASN A 258 -11.24 19.36 -0.37
CA ASN A 258 -12.62 19.01 -0.07
C ASN A 258 -12.86 19.10 1.45
N PRO A 259 -13.87 19.85 1.93
CA PRO A 259 -14.11 20.00 3.36
C PRO A 259 -14.58 18.70 4.04
N GLY A 260 -15.09 17.73 3.27
CA GLY A 260 -15.77 16.55 3.80
C GLY A 260 -17.05 16.92 4.57
N ALA A 261 -17.45 16.08 5.53
CA ALA A 261 -18.62 16.34 6.37
C ALA A 261 -18.43 17.58 7.28
N PRO A 262 -19.49 18.39 7.53
CA PRO A 262 -20.89 18.17 7.14
C PRO A 262 -21.25 18.65 5.72
N ASP A 263 -20.36 19.39 5.04
CA ASP A 263 -20.68 20.02 3.74
C ASP A 263 -20.86 18.99 2.63
N ASN A 264 -20.03 17.95 2.62
CA ASN A 264 -20.12 16.78 1.73
C ASN A 264 -20.21 15.49 2.58
N PRO A 265 -21.40 15.13 3.09
CA PRO A 265 -21.56 13.95 3.94
C PRO A 265 -21.13 12.66 3.23
N GLY A 266 -20.34 11.83 3.92
CA GLY A 266 -19.84 10.57 3.37
C GLY A 266 -18.56 10.69 2.55
N VAL A 267 -18.03 11.91 2.36
CA VAL A 267 -16.75 12.18 1.69
C VAL A 267 -15.70 12.55 2.73
N SER A 268 -14.48 12.03 2.54
CA SER A 268 -13.34 12.37 3.38
C SER A 268 -12.85 13.79 3.13
N LYS A 269 -12.53 14.48 4.23
CA LYS A 269 -11.86 15.77 4.15
C LYS A 269 -10.48 15.57 3.53
N THR A 270 -10.16 16.38 2.53
CA THR A 270 -8.83 16.40 1.93
C THR A 270 -7.87 17.10 2.88
N THR A 271 -6.82 16.38 3.26
CA THR A 271 -5.74 16.91 4.10
C THR A 271 -4.35 16.57 3.56
N GLY A 272 -4.29 15.88 2.43
CA GLY A 272 -3.08 15.39 1.79
C GLY A 272 -3.45 14.39 0.71
N CYS A 273 -2.46 13.92 -0.04
CA CYS A 273 -2.67 12.83 -0.99
C CYS A 273 -2.49 11.47 -0.32
N HIS A 274 -3.30 10.49 -0.71
CA HIS A 274 -3.14 9.10 -0.30
C HIS A 274 -2.12 8.44 -1.21
N ASP A 275 -2.42 8.29 -2.51
CA ASP A 275 -1.45 7.85 -3.52
C ASP A 275 -1.27 8.89 -4.63
N ILE A 276 -0.06 8.90 -5.19
CA ILE A 276 0.28 9.66 -6.38
C ILE A 276 0.85 8.68 -7.40
N THR A 277 0.29 8.64 -8.60
CA THR A 277 0.88 7.91 -9.72
C THR A 277 1.52 8.90 -10.68
N VAL A 278 2.76 8.64 -11.07
CA VAL A 278 3.52 9.44 -12.02
C VAL A 278 3.69 8.68 -13.34
N LEU A 279 3.71 9.44 -14.42
CA LEU A 279 4.03 8.99 -15.77
C LEU A 279 5.19 9.84 -16.30
N PRO A 280 6.45 9.46 -15.99
CA PRO A 280 7.62 10.29 -16.29
C PRO A 280 7.78 10.57 -17.78
N SER A 281 7.38 9.66 -18.67
CA SER A 281 7.46 9.85 -20.13
C SER A 281 6.54 10.95 -20.69
N LYS A 282 5.70 11.54 -19.84
CA LYS A 282 4.76 12.62 -20.17
C LYS A 282 4.86 13.84 -19.25
N ASP A 283 5.77 13.80 -18.28
CA ASP A 283 5.87 14.82 -17.22
C ASP A 283 4.53 15.05 -16.50
N LEU A 284 3.77 13.97 -16.28
CA LEU A 284 2.45 14.01 -15.62
C LEU A 284 2.41 13.18 -14.35
N ALA A 285 1.55 13.59 -13.43
CA ALA A 285 1.15 12.83 -12.27
C ALA A 285 -0.35 12.98 -12.00
N ALA A 286 -0.93 11.96 -11.41
CA ALA A 286 -2.30 11.95 -10.91
C ALA A 286 -2.27 11.64 -9.42
N GLY A 287 -2.88 12.49 -8.61
CA GLY A 287 -2.96 12.33 -7.16
C GLY A 287 -4.38 11.98 -6.73
N ALA A 288 -4.55 10.91 -5.97
CA ALA A 288 -5.79 10.60 -5.29
C ALA A 288 -5.65 11.05 -3.84
N CYS A 289 -6.41 12.07 -3.46
CA CYS A 289 -6.13 12.88 -2.28
C CYS A 289 -7.30 12.95 -1.32
N MET A 290 -7.74 11.78 -0.86
CA MET A 290 -8.85 11.55 0.07
C MET A 290 -10.20 12.06 -0.43
N GLY A 291 -10.40 13.36 -0.65
CA GLY A 291 -11.64 13.95 -1.15
C GLY A 291 -11.52 14.59 -2.54
N ASP A 292 -10.34 14.54 -3.14
CA ASP A 292 -10.02 15.19 -4.41
C ASP A 292 -9.20 14.29 -5.33
N GLY A 293 -9.46 14.36 -6.64
CA GLY A 293 -8.59 13.83 -7.68
C GLY A 293 -7.82 14.97 -8.36
N LEU A 294 -6.50 14.83 -8.49
CA LEU A 294 -5.62 15.83 -9.09
C LEU A 294 -4.96 15.31 -10.37
N LEU A 295 -4.77 16.19 -11.33
CA LEU A 295 -3.82 16.05 -12.44
C LEU A 295 -2.78 17.16 -12.32
N PHE A 296 -1.50 16.83 -12.34
CA PHE A 296 -0.43 17.82 -12.21
C PHE A 296 0.80 17.49 -13.05
N SER A 297 1.57 18.54 -13.38
CA SER A 297 2.85 18.44 -14.09
C SER A 297 3.97 18.11 -13.11
N ILE A 298 4.92 17.30 -13.58
CA ILE A 298 6.16 16.95 -12.88
C ILE A 298 7.40 17.31 -13.72
N GLU A 299 7.26 18.20 -14.70
CA GLU A 299 8.37 18.67 -15.55
C GLU A 299 9.53 19.24 -14.71
N ASP A 300 9.21 19.90 -13.60
CA ASP A 300 10.14 20.14 -12.52
C ASP A 300 9.77 19.24 -11.33
N PRO A 301 10.49 18.14 -11.10
CA PRO A 301 10.20 17.23 -10.00
C PRO A 301 10.25 17.90 -8.63
N GLU A 302 11.03 18.99 -8.45
CA GLU A 302 11.09 19.71 -7.17
C GLU A 302 9.87 20.61 -6.95
N ASN A 303 9.17 20.99 -8.03
CA ASN A 303 8.08 21.96 -8.01
C ASN A 303 6.90 21.49 -8.90
N PRO A 304 6.19 20.41 -8.51
CA PRO A 304 5.02 19.94 -9.24
C PRO A 304 3.95 21.03 -9.32
N LYS A 305 3.22 21.07 -10.44
CA LYS A 305 2.23 22.12 -10.74
C LYS A 305 0.87 21.53 -11.04
N ILE A 306 -0.15 21.89 -10.25
CA ILE A 306 -1.53 21.46 -10.50
C ILE A 306 -2.04 21.96 -11.85
N ILE A 307 -2.60 21.04 -12.65
CA ILE A 307 -3.20 21.30 -13.97
C ILE A 307 -4.72 21.29 -13.84
N ASP A 308 -5.27 20.26 -13.19
CA ASP A 308 -6.71 20.12 -13.00
C ASP A 308 -7.05 19.40 -11.71
N ARG A 309 -8.28 19.61 -11.25
CA ARG A 309 -8.83 19.05 -10.01
C ARG A 309 -10.27 18.64 -10.25
N VAL A 310 -10.65 17.48 -9.73
CA VAL A 310 -12.02 16.96 -9.77
C VAL A 310 -12.45 16.49 -8.38
N GLN A 311 -13.76 16.54 -8.16
CA GLN A 311 -14.44 15.98 -7.00
C GLN A 311 -15.64 15.18 -7.48
N ASP A 312 -16.00 14.17 -6.72
CA ASP A 312 -17.30 13.52 -6.78
C ASP A 312 -17.82 13.44 -5.34
N ASN A 313 -18.71 14.37 -5.01
CA ASN A 313 -19.29 14.48 -3.67
C ASN A 313 -20.56 13.63 -3.49
N VAL A 314 -20.85 12.76 -4.46
CA VAL A 314 -22.03 11.89 -4.47
C VAL A 314 -21.64 10.43 -4.31
N ASN A 315 -20.65 9.95 -5.08
CA ASN A 315 -20.31 8.52 -5.09
C ASN A 315 -18.97 8.18 -4.42
N PHE A 316 -17.94 9.00 -4.63
CA PHE A 316 -16.62 8.80 -4.03
C PHE A 316 -16.60 9.20 -2.56
N ALA A 317 -16.12 8.29 -1.71
CA ALA A 317 -15.90 8.56 -0.29
C ALA A 317 -14.43 8.84 0.03
N PHE A 318 -13.53 8.06 -0.58
CA PHE A 318 -12.10 8.12 -0.31
C PHE A 318 -11.28 7.91 -1.60
N TRP A 319 -10.79 9.00 -2.19
CA TRP A 319 -9.87 8.98 -3.32
C TRP A 319 -8.54 8.36 -2.87
N HIS A 320 -8.36 7.08 -3.21
CA HIS A 320 -7.29 6.23 -2.70
C HIS A 320 -6.08 6.20 -3.64
N SER A 321 -6.28 5.77 -4.88
CA SER A 321 -5.22 5.65 -5.87
C SER A 321 -5.62 6.05 -7.29
N ALA A 322 -4.62 6.19 -8.15
CA ALA A 322 -4.78 6.64 -9.53
C ALA A 322 -3.95 5.77 -10.48
N THR A 323 -4.40 5.56 -11.71
CA THR A 323 -3.64 4.81 -12.72
C THR A 323 -3.89 5.41 -14.10
N PHE A 324 -2.84 5.83 -14.81
CA PHE A 324 -2.97 6.23 -16.21
C PHE A 324 -3.11 5.00 -17.10
N ASN A 325 -3.83 5.17 -18.21
CA ASN A 325 -3.75 4.21 -19.30
C ASN A 325 -2.46 4.40 -20.12
N GLN A 326 -2.18 3.45 -21.01
CA GLN A 326 -0.98 3.47 -21.85
C GLN A 326 -0.87 4.71 -22.75
N GLY A 327 -2.02 5.22 -23.20
CA GLY A 327 -2.09 6.39 -24.08
C GLY A 327 -1.88 7.73 -23.36
N ALA A 328 -1.77 7.74 -22.03
CA ALA A 328 -1.76 8.94 -21.21
C ALA A 328 -2.94 9.88 -21.50
N ASN A 329 -4.09 9.31 -21.87
CA ASN A 329 -5.30 10.05 -22.23
C ASN A 329 -6.49 9.65 -21.35
N LYS A 330 -6.27 8.83 -20.33
CA LYS A 330 -7.24 8.47 -19.29
C LYS A 330 -6.55 8.31 -17.95
N VAL A 331 -7.29 8.56 -16.87
CA VAL A 331 -6.93 8.20 -15.50
C VAL A 331 -8.08 7.42 -14.90
N VAL A 332 -7.76 6.30 -14.26
CA VAL A 332 -8.66 5.59 -13.36
C VAL A 332 -8.33 6.05 -11.95
N PHE A 333 -9.32 6.58 -11.23
CA PHE A 333 -9.21 6.85 -9.80
C PHE A 333 -10.00 5.80 -9.03
N THR A 334 -9.49 5.38 -7.88
CA THR A 334 -10.07 4.32 -7.07
C THR A 334 -10.70 4.89 -5.80
N ASP A 335 -11.96 4.52 -5.52
CA ASP A 335 -12.66 4.87 -4.28
C ASP A 335 -12.53 3.75 -3.25
N GLU A 336 -11.77 3.99 -2.19
CA GLU A 336 -11.64 3.04 -1.07
C GLU A 336 -12.74 3.26 -0.02
N LEU A 337 -14.00 3.14 -0.44
CA LEU A 337 -15.14 3.28 0.45
C LEU A 337 -15.03 2.35 1.66
N GLY A 338 -15.23 2.90 2.86
CA GLY A 338 -15.13 2.15 4.10
C GLY A 338 -13.70 1.99 4.64
N GLY A 339 -12.70 2.53 3.94
CA GLY A 339 -11.29 2.59 4.37
C GLY A 339 -10.72 1.22 4.71
N GLY A 340 -10.88 0.24 3.81
CA GLY A 340 -10.34 -1.10 3.99
C GLY A 340 -10.89 -1.90 5.18
N GLY A 341 -12.06 -1.50 5.74
CA GLY A 341 -12.61 -2.10 6.96
C GLY A 341 -14.10 -2.45 6.93
N ALA A 342 -14.80 -2.24 5.81
CA ALA A 342 -16.25 -2.46 5.71
C ALA A 342 -16.62 -3.32 4.50
N ALA A 343 -17.78 -3.99 4.60
CA ALA A 343 -18.40 -4.66 3.46
C ALA A 343 -19.07 -3.64 2.55
N THR A 344 -18.55 -3.48 1.33
CA THR A 344 -19.10 -2.50 0.38
C THR A 344 -19.51 -3.08 -0.97
N CYS A 345 -19.28 -4.36 -1.21
CA CYS A 345 -19.71 -5.07 -2.40
C CYS A 345 -21.07 -5.73 -2.18
N ASN A 346 -22.09 -4.92 -1.92
CA ASN A 346 -23.47 -5.36 -1.67
C ASN A 346 -24.49 -4.47 -2.41
N ALA A 347 -25.74 -4.92 -2.42
CA ALA A 347 -26.82 -4.23 -3.13
C ALA A 347 -27.15 -2.83 -2.55
N GLU A 348 -26.92 -2.60 -1.24
CA GLU A 348 -27.19 -1.33 -0.58
C GLU A 348 -26.22 -0.23 -1.04
N VAL A 349 -24.92 -0.56 -1.13
CA VAL A 349 -23.90 0.37 -1.63
C VAL A 349 -24.04 0.58 -3.14
N GLY A 350 -24.42 -0.47 -3.86
CA GLY A 350 -24.65 -0.44 -5.31
C GLY A 350 -23.36 -0.33 -6.14
N PRO A 351 -23.49 -0.12 -7.46
CA PRO A 351 -22.38 -0.26 -8.41
C PRO A 351 -21.49 0.98 -8.55
N ASN A 352 -21.90 2.14 -8.04
CA ASN A 352 -21.22 3.41 -8.30
C ASN A 352 -20.35 3.90 -7.13
N ARG A 353 -20.52 3.34 -5.93
CA ARG A 353 -19.78 3.72 -4.72
C ARG A 353 -18.78 2.62 -4.36
N GLY A 354 -17.61 2.96 -3.83
CA GLY A 354 -16.53 1.99 -3.65
C GLY A 354 -16.10 1.38 -4.99
N ALA A 355 -16.08 2.21 -6.02
CA ALA A 355 -15.88 1.84 -7.41
C ALA A 355 -14.71 2.66 -7.99
N ASP A 356 -14.18 2.21 -9.13
CA ASP A 356 -13.25 3.03 -9.89
C ASP A 356 -13.99 4.06 -10.73
N GLY A 357 -13.53 5.30 -10.72
CA GLY A 357 -13.98 6.39 -11.59
C GLY A 357 -13.05 6.54 -12.78
N ILE A 358 -13.58 6.45 -13.99
CA ILE A 358 -12.80 6.56 -15.23
C ILE A 358 -12.95 7.96 -15.81
N TYR A 359 -11.82 8.65 -15.97
CA TYR A 359 -11.75 10.01 -16.49
C TYR A 359 -10.92 10.02 -17.77
N ASP A 360 -11.45 10.64 -18.83
CA ASP A 360 -10.63 10.99 -19.99
C ASP A 360 -9.83 12.26 -19.68
N ILE A 361 -8.61 12.33 -20.21
CA ILE A 361 -7.81 13.56 -20.23
C ILE A 361 -7.98 14.21 -21.60
N ILE A 362 -8.68 15.34 -21.63
CA ILE A 362 -8.84 16.17 -22.84
C ILE A 362 -7.93 17.39 -22.77
N GLY A 363 -7.67 18.06 -23.89
CA GLY A 363 -6.80 19.24 -23.93
C GLY A 363 -5.30 18.88 -23.99
N ARG A 364 -4.43 19.87 -23.80
CA ARG A 364 -2.96 19.74 -23.89
C ARG A 364 -2.25 20.69 -22.93
N GLY A 365 -1.03 20.34 -22.54
CA GLY A 365 -0.22 21.15 -21.62
C GLY A 365 -0.97 21.43 -20.31
N ASP A 366 -0.96 22.68 -19.89
CA ASP A 366 -1.66 23.19 -18.71
C ASP A 366 -3.17 23.39 -18.91
N HIS A 367 -3.68 23.15 -20.12
CA HIS A 367 -5.11 23.20 -20.43
C HIS A 367 -5.75 21.81 -20.44
N ARG A 368 -5.06 20.79 -19.93
CA ARG A 368 -5.66 19.47 -19.80
C ARG A 368 -6.80 19.50 -18.78
N LYS A 369 -7.83 18.71 -19.02
CA LYS A 369 -8.98 18.55 -18.13
C LYS A 369 -9.33 17.08 -17.95
N LEU A 370 -9.69 16.71 -16.72
CA LEU A 370 -10.26 15.41 -16.37
C LEU A 370 -11.77 15.45 -16.63
N VAL A 371 -12.26 14.53 -17.45
CA VAL A 371 -13.68 14.43 -17.80
C VAL A 371 -14.19 13.05 -17.43
N PHE A 372 -15.05 13.00 -16.42
CA PHE A 372 -15.69 11.77 -15.95
C PHE A 372 -16.47 11.06 -17.08
N ARG A 373 -16.38 9.73 -17.13
CA ARG A 373 -17.04 8.90 -18.14
C ARG A 373 -17.96 7.83 -17.56
N SER A 374 -17.48 7.02 -16.64
CA SER A 374 -18.27 5.98 -15.98
C SER A 374 -17.55 5.44 -14.75
N TYR A 375 -18.28 4.62 -14.00
CA TYR A 375 -17.71 3.80 -12.93
C TYR A 375 -17.42 2.37 -13.39
N PHE A 376 -16.48 1.71 -12.72
CA PHE A 376 -16.29 0.27 -12.76
C PHE A 376 -16.29 -0.28 -11.34
N LYS A 377 -17.12 -1.30 -11.11
CA LYS A 377 -17.13 -2.10 -9.89
C LYS A 377 -17.33 -3.56 -10.27
N ILE A 378 -16.70 -4.46 -9.51
CA ILE A 378 -16.87 -5.89 -9.72
C ILE A 378 -18.34 -6.30 -9.50
N ASP A 379 -18.84 -7.19 -10.35
CA ASP A 379 -20.22 -7.71 -10.27
C ASP A 379 -20.24 -9.03 -9.48
N ARG A 380 -19.64 -8.99 -8.29
CA ARG A 380 -19.55 -10.13 -7.36
C ARG A 380 -19.95 -9.66 -5.96
N PRO A 381 -21.21 -9.91 -5.55
CA PRO A 381 -21.66 -9.65 -4.18
C PRO A 381 -20.80 -10.43 -3.18
N GLN A 382 -20.56 -9.82 -2.02
CA GLN A 382 -19.82 -10.43 -0.91
C GLN A 382 -20.66 -10.36 0.37
N ALA A 383 -20.34 -11.20 1.36
CA ALA A 383 -21.03 -11.14 2.64
C ALA A 383 -20.75 -9.84 3.39
N GLU A 384 -21.66 -9.48 4.30
CA GLU A 384 -21.45 -8.38 5.28
C GLU A 384 -20.26 -8.65 6.23
N THR A 385 -19.73 -9.87 6.25
CA THR A 385 -18.51 -10.25 6.98
C THR A 385 -17.23 -10.01 6.19
N GLU A 386 -17.31 -9.61 4.93
CA GLU A 386 -16.18 -9.48 4.01
C GLU A 386 -15.89 -8.02 3.70
N VAL A 387 -14.66 -7.61 3.95
CA VAL A 387 -14.15 -6.33 3.47
C VAL A 387 -13.88 -6.45 1.98
N CYS A 388 -14.68 -5.76 1.18
CA CYS A 388 -14.54 -5.71 -0.27
C CYS A 388 -14.59 -4.25 -0.72
N VAL A 389 -13.53 -3.81 -1.40
CA VAL A 389 -13.34 -2.43 -1.83
C VAL A 389 -12.28 -2.38 -2.95
N ALA A 390 -12.42 -1.46 -3.89
CA ALA A 390 -11.44 -1.24 -4.94
C ALA A 390 -10.10 -0.79 -4.34
N HIS A 391 -8.98 -1.35 -4.82
CA HIS A 391 -7.65 -1.01 -4.34
C HIS A 391 -6.61 -1.10 -5.47
N ASN A 392 -5.32 -1.15 -5.14
CA ASN A 392 -4.23 -0.97 -6.08
C ASN A 392 -4.19 -2.01 -7.22
N GLY A 393 -3.91 -1.52 -8.43
CA GLY A 393 -3.80 -2.31 -9.64
C GLY A 393 -2.80 -1.75 -10.64
N SER A 394 -2.58 -2.48 -11.73
CA SER A 394 -1.61 -2.10 -12.76
C SER A 394 -2.14 -2.41 -14.16
N ILE A 395 -1.59 -1.69 -15.15
CA ILE A 395 -1.91 -1.94 -16.55
C ILE A 395 -1.29 -3.26 -17.03
N ILE A 396 -2.07 -4.04 -17.78
CA ILE A 396 -1.59 -5.14 -18.59
C ILE A 396 -1.18 -4.57 -19.96
N PRO A 397 0.11 -4.59 -20.34
CA PRO A 397 0.61 -3.83 -21.48
C PRO A 397 0.24 -4.48 -22.82
N VAL A 398 -0.92 -4.11 -23.35
CA VAL A 398 -1.40 -4.51 -24.68
C VAL A 398 -1.58 -3.28 -25.55
N LYS A 399 -0.79 -3.18 -26.62
CA LYS A 399 -0.83 -2.02 -27.52
C LYS A 399 -2.23 -1.79 -28.09
N GLY A 400 -2.76 -0.58 -27.89
CA GLY A 400 -4.08 -0.18 -28.38
C GLY A 400 -5.26 -0.69 -27.54
N ARG A 401 -5.01 -1.27 -26.37
CA ARG A 401 -6.02 -1.69 -25.40
C ARG A 401 -5.67 -1.13 -24.03
N ASP A 402 -6.69 -0.81 -23.27
CA ASP A 402 -6.55 -0.39 -21.88
C ASP A 402 -7.12 -1.51 -21.01
N LEU A 403 -6.21 -2.35 -20.52
CA LEU A 403 -6.52 -3.51 -19.68
C LEU A 403 -5.81 -3.35 -18.34
N MET A 404 -6.49 -3.67 -17.25
CA MET A 404 -5.95 -3.55 -15.89
C MET A 404 -6.18 -4.83 -15.12
N VAL A 405 -5.23 -5.16 -14.24
CA VAL A 405 -5.43 -6.10 -13.14
C VAL A 405 -5.42 -5.32 -11.84
N GLN A 406 -6.30 -5.66 -10.90
CA GLN A 406 -6.52 -4.85 -9.71
C GLN A 406 -6.97 -5.70 -8.52
N ALA A 407 -6.53 -5.29 -7.33
CA ALA A 407 -6.97 -5.85 -6.06
C ALA A 407 -8.31 -5.25 -5.60
N TRP A 408 -9.14 -6.09 -4.98
CA TRP A 408 -10.47 -5.75 -4.45
C TRP A 408 -10.66 -6.22 -3.00
N TYR A 409 -9.57 -6.34 -2.22
CA TYR A 409 -9.55 -6.97 -0.88
C TYR A 409 -10.18 -8.37 -0.95
N GLN A 410 -11.19 -8.71 -0.14
CA GLN A 410 -11.83 -10.04 -0.22
C GLN A 410 -12.65 -10.24 -1.50
N GLY A 411 -12.96 -9.18 -2.26
CA GLY A 411 -13.43 -9.31 -3.65
C GLY A 411 -12.37 -9.85 -4.63
N GLY A 412 -11.15 -10.08 -4.15
CA GLY A 412 -10.09 -10.79 -4.82
C GLY A 412 -9.29 -9.94 -5.81
N VAL A 413 -9.00 -10.52 -6.96
CA VAL A 413 -8.29 -9.91 -8.08
C VAL A 413 -9.24 -9.86 -9.27
N SER A 414 -9.46 -8.67 -9.82
CA SER A 414 -10.19 -8.45 -11.06
C SER A 414 -9.24 -8.14 -12.20
N VAL A 415 -9.50 -8.71 -13.38
CA VAL A 415 -8.89 -8.27 -14.64
C VAL A 415 -9.99 -7.69 -15.51
N TRP A 416 -9.83 -6.46 -15.98
CA TRP A 416 -10.89 -5.74 -16.66
C TRP A 416 -10.39 -4.90 -17.84
N ASP A 417 -11.30 -4.59 -18.76
CA ASP A 417 -11.07 -3.83 -19.99
C ASP A 417 -11.80 -2.50 -19.90
N PHE A 418 -11.07 -1.39 -20.02
CA PHE A 418 -11.58 -0.02 -20.07
C PHE A 418 -11.12 0.74 -21.31
N THR A 419 -10.83 0.00 -22.38
CA THR A 419 -10.52 0.57 -23.70
C THR A 419 -11.64 1.53 -24.14
N ASN A 420 -12.89 1.19 -23.84
CA ASN A 420 -14.01 2.13 -23.90
C ASN A 420 -14.29 2.69 -22.50
N SER A 421 -13.94 3.96 -22.28
CA SER A 421 -14.09 4.63 -20.98
C SER A 421 -15.53 4.70 -20.46
N SER A 422 -16.55 4.46 -21.30
CA SER A 422 -17.96 4.49 -20.90
C SER A 422 -18.58 3.10 -20.70
N LYS A 423 -17.83 2.03 -21.01
CA LYS A 423 -18.31 0.65 -20.92
C LYS A 423 -17.19 -0.28 -20.43
N PRO A 424 -16.62 -0.03 -19.24
CA PRO A 424 -15.64 -0.93 -18.66
C PRO A 424 -16.29 -2.29 -18.39
N LYS A 425 -15.50 -3.36 -18.49
CA LYS A 425 -16.00 -4.71 -18.29
C LYS A 425 -14.95 -5.63 -17.70
N GLU A 426 -15.32 -6.40 -16.69
CA GLU A 426 -14.50 -7.49 -16.19
C GLU A 426 -14.35 -8.62 -17.21
N ILE A 427 -13.14 -9.16 -17.28
CA ILE A 427 -12.75 -10.20 -18.25
C ILE A 427 -12.18 -11.46 -17.60
N ALA A 428 -11.69 -11.37 -16.36
CA ALA A 428 -11.29 -12.50 -15.53
C ALA A 428 -11.34 -12.10 -14.05
N PHE A 429 -11.47 -13.06 -13.15
CA PHE A 429 -11.35 -12.82 -11.72
C PHE A 429 -10.79 -14.03 -10.99
N PHE A 430 -10.14 -13.78 -9.86
CA PHE A 430 -9.74 -14.77 -8.86
C PHE A 430 -10.12 -14.23 -7.49
N GLU A 431 -10.84 -15.00 -6.68
CA GLU A 431 -11.17 -14.61 -5.31
C GLU A 431 -11.03 -15.79 -4.35
N ARG A 432 -10.95 -15.46 -3.07
CA ARG A 432 -11.08 -16.40 -1.96
C ARG A 432 -12.29 -15.93 -1.19
N GLY A 433 -13.20 -16.85 -0.88
CA GLY A 433 -14.33 -16.55 -0.02
C GLY A 433 -13.91 -16.06 1.37
N PRO A 434 -14.88 -15.77 2.24
CA PRO A 434 -14.64 -15.08 3.51
C PRO A 434 -13.60 -15.80 4.35
N ILE A 435 -12.75 -15.04 5.04
CA ILE A 435 -11.82 -15.64 6.02
C ILE A 435 -12.54 -16.15 7.28
N SER A 436 -13.72 -15.59 7.58
CA SER A 436 -14.56 -15.95 8.71
C SER A 436 -15.99 -15.49 8.48
N THR A 437 -16.97 -16.32 8.85
CA THR A 437 -18.38 -15.88 8.93
C THR A 437 -18.72 -15.27 10.28
N ALA A 438 -17.79 -15.23 11.24
CA ALA A 438 -18.06 -14.91 12.64
C ALA A 438 -17.55 -13.51 13.06
N ALA A 439 -16.73 -12.88 12.22
CA ALA A 439 -16.23 -11.53 12.44
C ALA A 439 -15.86 -10.88 11.10
N VAL A 440 -16.06 -9.57 10.97
CA VAL A 440 -15.48 -8.81 9.86
C VAL A 440 -13.97 -8.77 10.07
N THR A 441 -13.21 -9.28 9.12
CA THR A 441 -11.74 -9.31 9.19
C THR A 441 -11.18 -8.81 7.87
N THR A 442 -10.25 -7.85 7.92
CA THR A 442 -9.53 -7.37 6.74
C THR A 442 -8.60 -8.47 6.21
N ALA A 443 -8.79 -8.83 4.94
CA ALA A 443 -8.04 -9.88 4.26
C ALA A 443 -8.11 -9.65 2.73
N GLY A 444 -7.52 -10.54 1.96
CA GLY A 444 -7.50 -10.47 0.51
C GLY A 444 -6.32 -9.66 -0.03
N PRO A 445 -6.15 -9.60 -1.36
CA PRO A 445 -5.17 -8.76 -2.04
C PRO A 445 -5.15 -7.30 -1.56
N TRP A 446 -4.01 -6.83 -1.04
CA TRP A 446 -3.71 -5.40 -0.93
C TRP A 446 -3.43 -4.81 -2.31
N SER A 447 -2.52 -5.44 -3.05
CA SER A 447 -2.24 -5.09 -4.45
C SER A 447 -2.17 -6.33 -5.32
N ALA A 448 -2.45 -6.15 -6.61
CA ALA A 448 -2.37 -7.21 -7.62
C ALA A 448 -1.84 -6.65 -8.94
N TYR A 449 -0.67 -7.10 -9.36
CA TYR A 449 0.07 -6.49 -10.47
C TYR A 449 0.50 -7.49 -11.54
N TYR A 450 0.44 -7.06 -12.80
CA TYR A 450 0.96 -7.83 -13.92
C TYR A 450 2.46 -7.58 -14.08
N TYR A 451 3.24 -8.65 -14.04
CA TYR A 451 4.67 -8.58 -14.31
C TYR A 451 5.13 -9.77 -15.13
N ASN A 452 5.66 -9.52 -16.32
CA ASN A 452 6.39 -10.49 -17.13
C ASN A 452 5.65 -11.83 -17.38
N GLY A 453 4.33 -11.77 -17.60
CA GLY A 453 3.50 -12.93 -17.96
C GLY A 453 2.68 -13.54 -16.82
N TYR A 454 2.82 -13.04 -15.60
CA TYR A 454 2.08 -13.48 -14.42
C TYR A 454 1.46 -12.29 -13.71
N ILE A 455 0.46 -12.57 -12.88
CA ILE A 455 -0.09 -11.62 -11.93
C ILE A 455 0.44 -12.02 -10.56
N TYR A 456 0.95 -11.07 -9.80
CA TYR A 456 1.43 -11.26 -8.45
C TYR A 456 0.58 -10.44 -7.50
N SER A 457 0.16 -11.03 -6.39
CA SER A 457 -0.65 -10.35 -5.39
C SER A 457 -0.08 -10.50 -4.00
N ASN A 458 -0.13 -9.41 -3.22
CA ASN A 458 0.26 -9.42 -1.82
C ASN A 458 -1.02 -9.43 -0.95
N ASP A 459 -1.49 -10.63 -0.63
CA ASP A 459 -2.68 -10.82 0.21
C ASP A 459 -2.35 -10.47 1.67
N ILE A 460 -3.17 -9.62 2.28
CA ILE A 460 -3.07 -9.11 3.64
C ILE A 460 -2.90 -10.25 4.67
N ALA A 461 -3.66 -11.33 4.50
CA ALA A 461 -3.75 -12.44 5.44
C ALA A 461 -3.04 -13.71 4.94
N LYS A 462 -3.13 -14.02 3.64
CA LYS A 462 -2.73 -15.31 3.06
C LYS A 462 -1.34 -15.29 2.41
N GLY A 463 -0.69 -14.13 2.30
CA GLY A 463 0.68 -14.03 1.81
C GLY A 463 0.78 -13.70 0.31
N PHE A 464 1.80 -14.25 -0.35
CA PHE A 464 2.15 -13.87 -1.72
C PHE A 464 1.61 -14.86 -2.74
N ASP A 465 0.69 -14.40 -3.58
CA ASP A 465 0.06 -15.21 -4.62
C ASP A 465 0.69 -14.97 -5.98
N VAL A 466 0.75 -16.04 -6.77
CA VAL A 466 1.08 -16.01 -8.19
C VAL A 466 -0.09 -16.57 -8.96
N LEU A 467 -0.63 -15.77 -9.88
CA LEU A 467 -1.72 -16.13 -10.77
C LEU A 467 -1.22 -16.12 -12.22
N LYS A 468 -1.81 -16.96 -13.06
CA LYS A 468 -1.58 -16.99 -14.50
C LYS A 468 -2.86 -16.69 -15.24
N LEU A 469 -2.81 -15.68 -16.10
CA LEU A 469 -3.90 -15.31 -16.99
C LEU A 469 -3.66 -15.91 -18.38
N ASP A 470 -4.61 -16.72 -18.83
CA ASP A 470 -4.63 -17.35 -20.14
C ASP A 470 -5.83 -16.81 -20.93
N ASP A 471 -5.67 -15.58 -21.43
CA ASP A 471 -6.68 -14.88 -22.20
C ASP A 471 -6.11 -14.30 -23.50
N TRP A 472 -6.76 -14.56 -24.63
CA TRP A 472 -6.32 -14.09 -25.95
C TRP A 472 -6.21 -12.56 -26.03
N ARG A 473 -6.99 -11.83 -25.22
CA ARG A 473 -6.96 -10.36 -25.15
C ARG A 473 -5.68 -9.85 -24.52
N THR A 474 -5.06 -10.62 -23.63
CA THR A 474 -3.85 -10.24 -22.88
C THR A 474 -2.57 -10.91 -23.37
N ASP A 475 -2.67 -11.93 -24.22
CA ASP A 475 -1.52 -12.64 -24.79
C ASP A 475 -0.41 -11.74 -25.35
N PRO A 476 -0.68 -10.60 -26.04
CA PRO A 476 0.38 -9.71 -26.50
C PRO A 476 1.29 -9.19 -25.37
N ALA A 477 0.75 -9.00 -24.16
CA ALA A 477 1.52 -8.52 -23.00
C ALA A 477 2.63 -9.49 -22.59
N LYS A 478 2.51 -10.80 -22.89
CA LYS A 478 3.54 -11.81 -22.58
C LYS A 478 4.87 -11.56 -23.31
N ARG A 479 4.84 -10.71 -24.35
CA ARG A 479 6.02 -10.29 -25.12
C ARG A 479 6.69 -9.04 -24.56
N VAL A 480 6.01 -8.30 -23.69
CA VAL A 480 6.55 -7.14 -23.00
C VAL A 480 7.35 -7.64 -21.80
N ARG A 481 8.62 -7.22 -21.70
CA ARG A 481 9.53 -7.64 -20.63
C ARG A 481 10.08 -6.41 -19.94
N LEU A 482 9.63 -6.20 -18.71
CA LEU A 482 10.07 -5.09 -17.88
C LEU A 482 11.24 -5.54 -17.02
N HIS A 483 12.32 -4.76 -17.00
CA HIS A 483 13.40 -4.96 -16.04
C HIS A 483 12.99 -4.47 -14.65
N GLU A 484 12.28 -3.37 -14.53
CA GLU A 484 11.86 -2.78 -13.25
C GLU A 484 10.42 -2.30 -13.41
N LEU A 485 9.59 -2.51 -12.39
CA LEU A 485 8.21 -2.02 -12.36
C LEU A 485 7.87 -1.56 -10.94
N ASN A 486 7.85 -0.25 -10.75
CA ASN A 486 7.15 0.42 -9.66
C ASN A 486 5.80 0.84 -10.26
N VAL A 487 4.68 0.36 -9.74
CA VAL A 487 3.40 0.50 -10.45
C VAL A 487 2.92 1.94 -10.48
N GLN A 488 3.13 2.69 -9.40
CA GLN A 488 2.83 4.11 -9.29
C GLN A 488 3.85 4.97 -10.06
N THR A 489 4.97 4.42 -10.53
CA THR A 489 5.89 5.08 -11.47
C THR A 489 5.79 4.38 -12.82
N GLN A 490 4.70 4.66 -13.53
CA GLN A 490 4.35 3.90 -14.73
C GLN A 490 5.44 4.06 -15.81
N PRO A 491 6.06 2.94 -16.26
CA PRO A 491 7.06 3.00 -17.31
C PRO A 491 6.40 3.26 -18.67
N ASP A 492 7.22 3.57 -19.68
CA ASP A 492 6.80 3.28 -21.05
C ASP A 492 6.89 1.76 -21.27
N TYR A 493 5.74 1.12 -21.41
CA TYR A 493 5.64 -0.32 -21.53
C TYR A 493 6.03 -0.85 -22.93
N PHE A 494 6.39 0.02 -23.88
CA PHE A 494 6.75 -0.38 -25.24
C PHE A 494 8.10 0.14 -25.72
N ASP A 495 8.78 0.95 -24.91
CA ASP A 495 10.14 1.45 -25.18
C ASP A 495 11.17 0.50 -24.53
N HIS A 496 11.61 -0.50 -25.30
CA HIS A 496 12.52 -1.57 -24.85
C HIS A 496 13.64 -1.84 -25.84
#